data_AF-A4WR30-F1
#
_entry.id   AF-A4WR30-F1
#
_cell.length_a   1.000
_cell.length_b   1.000
_cell.length_c   1.000
_cell.angle_alpha   90.00
_cell.angle_beta   90.00
_cell.angle_gamma   90.00
#
_symmetry.space_group_name_H-M   'P 1'
#
loop_
_entity.id
_entity.type
_entity.pdbx_description
1 polymer ?
#
loop_
_entity_poly.entity_id
_entity_poly.type
_entity_poly.pdbx_seq_one_letter_code
_entity_poly.pdbx_strand_id
1 'polypeptide(L)'
;MFPNSPPPPRWLGLTPTPQSWPRPPRAVPAARLDEPPSGARVAVAGLVLVRQRPGTARGVIFLTLEDETGVVNVVVRAGIYERFRREVVAGRLLRVTGRLQREGKVVHVVAEEIEDLSHLLDSLLHDEACTLPPPHDEPAERPPHDLEARVAADPARVGDGLPRAA
;
A
#
# COMPACT_ATOMS: atom_id res chain seq x y z
N MET A 1 16.51 -55.58 -19.57
CA MET A 1 15.35 -55.74 -18.66
C MET A 1 15.87 -55.55 -17.23
N PHE A 2 15.88 -54.32 -16.73
CA PHE A 2 16.35 -54.00 -15.37
C PHE A 2 15.13 -53.88 -14.45
N PRO A 3 15.12 -54.54 -13.27
CA PRO A 3 13.95 -54.57 -12.41
C PRO A 3 13.74 -53.25 -11.67
N ASN A 4 12.46 -52.96 -11.40
CA ASN A 4 11.94 -51.84 -10.61
C ASN A 4 12.84 -51.44 -9.44
N SER A 5 13.36 -50.21 -9.47
CA SER A 5 13.85 -49.55 -8.26
C SER A 5 12.67 -49.25 -7.32
N PRO A 6 12.81 -49.47 -6.00
CA PRO A 6 11.76 -49.11 -5.06
C PRO A 6 11.56 -47.58 -5.05
N PRO A 7 10.33 -47.08 -4.79
CA PRO A 7 10.11 -45.65 -4.67
C PRO A 7 10.93 -45.09 -3.51
N PRO A 8 11.48 -43.86 -3.64
CA PRO A 8 12.30 -43.26 -2.59
C PRO A 8 11.47 -43.10 -1.30
N PRO A 9 12.12 -43.19 -0.13
CA PRO A 9 11.40 -43.12 1.13
C PRO A 9 10.87 -41.70 1.38
N ARG A 10 9.67 -41.61 1.97
CA ARG A 10 8.89 -40.36 2.15
C ARG A 10 9.56 -39.26 3.00
N TRP A 11 10.75 -39.50 3.56
CA TRP A 11 11.51 -38.54 4.37
C TRP A 11 12.53 -37.72 3.55
N LEU A 12 12.68 -37.98 2.25
CA LEU A 12 13.61 -37.26 1.35
C LEU A 12 12.99 -36.02 0.68
N GLY A 13 12.09 -35.29 1.34
CA GLY A 13 11.26 -34.28 0.67
C GLY A 13 10.69 -33.14 1.53
N LEU A 14 11.32 -32.78 2.63
CA LEU A 14 11.02 -31.52 3.31
C LEU A 14 12.31 -30.72 3.50
N THR A 15 12.81 -30.11 2.42
CA THR A 15 13.46 -28.81 2.63
C THR A 15 12.34 -27.88 3.09
N PRO A 16 12.28 -27.44 4.37
CA PRO A 16 11.38 -26.35 4.71
C PRO A 16 11.75 -25.21 3.75
N THR A 17 10.80 -24.79 2.91
CA THR A 17 10.98 -23.61 2.08
C THR A 17 11.47 -22.49 2.98
N PRO A 18 12.59 -21.80 2.65
CA PRO A 18 13.03 -20.67 3.44
C PRO A 18 11.84 -19.72 3.55
N GLN A 19 11.50 -19.41 4.79
CA GLN A 19 10.32 -18.66 5.16
C GLN A 19 10.26 -17.36 4.34
N SER A 20 9.32 -17.26 3.39
CA SER A 20 9.33 -16.20 2.36
C SER A 20 8.94 -14.82 2.89
N TRP A 21 8.33 -14.77 4.08
CA TRP A 21 7.75 -13.55 4.63
C TRP A 21 8.62 -12.94 5.76
N PRO A 22 8.60 -11.61 5.92
CA PRO A 22 9.27 -10.92 7.03
C PRO A 22 8.89 -11.46 8.41
N ARG A 23 9.87 -11.60 9.30
CA ARG A 23 9.65 -11.99 10.70
C ARG A 23 9.73 -10.78 11.63
N PRO A 24 8.99 -10.75 12.76
CA PRO A 24 9.15 -9.73 13.78
C PRO A 24 10.65 -9.55 14.14
N PRO A 25 11.14 -8.31 14.25
CA PRO A 25 10.39 -7.04 14.29
C PRO A 25 10.04 -6.43 12.92
N ARG A 26 10.37 -7.11 11.80
CA ARG A 26 10.08 -6.62 10.44
C ARG A 26 8.61 -6.84 10.10
N ALA A 27 7.96 -5.79 9.63
CA ALA A 27 6.56 -5.84 9.23
C ALA A 27 6.37 -6.59 7.91
N VAL A 28 5.34 -7.42 7.84
CA VAL A 28 4.82 -8.01 6.60
C VAL A 28 3.87 -7.00 5.98
N PRO A 29 4.04 -6.64 4.68
CA PRO A 29 3.07 -5.79 3.99
C PRO A 29 1.68 -6.41 3.98
N ALA A 30 0.62 -5.60 4.04
CA ALA A 30 -0.77 -6.05 4.06
C ALA A 30 -1.08 -7.02 2.91
N ALA A 31 -0.64 -6.71 1.69
CA ALA A 31 -0.85 -7.55 0.49
C ALA A 31 -0.17 -8.94 0.57
N ARG A 32 0.76 -9.14 1.51
CA ARG A 32 1.51 -10.40 1.68
C ARG A 32 1.06 -11.20 2.90
N LEU A 33 -0.01 -10.79 3.59
CA LEU A 33 -0.54 -11.50 4.75
C LEU A 33 -1.11 -12.87 4.44
N ASP A 34 -1.28 -13.23 3.17
CA ASP A 34 -1.67 -14.59 2.77
C ASP A 34 -0.50 -15.60 2.74
N GLU A 35 0.75 -15.14 2.75
CA GLU A 35 1.92 -16.04 2.73
C GLU A 35 2.16 -16.81 4.05
N PRO A 36 2.13 -16.17 5.24
CA PRO A 36 2.38 -16.85 6.50
C PRO A 36 1.25 -17.84 6.81
N PRO A 37 1.49 -19.06 7.31
CA PRO A 37 0.42 -19.98 7.71
C PRO A 37 -0.37 -19.43 8.91
N SER A 38 -1.60 -19.92 9.10
CA SER A 38 -2.41 -19.53 10.27
C SER A 38 -1.69 -19.93 11.56
N GLY A 39 -1.74 -19.08 12.58
CA GLY A 39 -1.00 -19.22 13.83
C GLY A 39 0.44 -18.71 13.79
N ALA A 40 0.97 -18.36 12.60
CA ALA A 40 2.30 -17.76 12.47
C ALA A 40 2.36 -16.42 13.21
N ARG A 41 3.47 -16.20 13.92
CA ARG A 41 3.79 -14.91 14.53
C ARG A 41 4.35 -13.97 13.45
N VAL A 42 3.71 -12.82 13.29
CA VAL A 42 4.02 -11.78 12.30
C VAL A 42 4.01 -10.41 12.95
N ALA A 43 4.71 -9.46 12.36
CA ALA A 43 4.55 -8.05 12.68
C ALA A 43 3.91 -7.37 11.47
N VAL A 44 3.07 -6.38 11.72
CA VAL A 44 2.47 -5.50 10.71
C VAL A 44 2.63 -4.07 11.20
N ALA A 45 2.73 -3.11 10.28
CA ALA A 45 2.79 -1.70 10.64
C ALA A 45 1.90 -0.91 9.70
N GLY A 46 1.22 0.10 10.21
CA GLY A 46 0.32 0.91 9.39
C GLY A 46 -0.37 2.01 10.18
N LEU A 47 -0.95 2.96 9.44
CA LEU A 47 -1.76 4.04 9.96
C LEU A 47 -3.06 3.47 10.52
N VAL A 48 -3.49 3.95 11.69
CA VAL A 48 -4.74 3.47 12.27
C VAL A 48 -5.92 4.21 11.66
N LEU A 49 -6.72 3.51 10.85
CA LEU A 49 -7.93 4.06 10.24
C LEU A 49 -9.11 4.04 11.20
N VAL A 50 -9.34 2.89 11.85
CA VAL A 50 -10.59 2.60 12.57
C VAL A 50 -10.29 1.92 13.90
N ARG A 51 -11.04 2.34 14.93
CA ARG A 51 -11.11 1.70 16.26
C ARG A 51 -12.56 1.35 16.55
N GLN A 52 -12.84 0.07 16.72
CA GLN A 52 -14.18 -0.40 17.06
C GLN A 52 -14.14 -1.21 18.35
N ARG A 53 -15.07 -0.89 19.27
CA ARG A 53 -15.31 -1.66 20.48
C ARG A 53 -16.79 -2.06 20.52
N PRO A 54 -17.18 -3.15 19.85
CA PRO A 54 -18.56 -3.60 19.86
C PRO A 54 -19.01 -3.88 21.30
N GLY A 55 -20.19 -3.40 21.69
CA GLY A 55 -20.71 -3.56 23.06
C GLY A 55 -20.88 -5.02 23.49
N THR A 56 -20.99 -5.94 22.54
CA THR A 56 -21.21 -7.38 22.75
C THR A 56 -19.91 -8.20 22.84
N ALA A 57 -18.75 -7.63 22.48
CA ALA A 57 -17.52 -8.40 22.24
C ALA A 57 -16.63 -8.62 23.48
N ARG A 58 -17.20 -8.69 24.70
CA ARG A 58 -16.49 -8.98 25.97
C ARG A 58 -15.16 -8.21 26.15
N GLY A 59 -15.11 -6.94 25.73
CA GLY A 59 -13.91 -6.10 25.85
C GLY A 59 -12.85 -6.28 24.76
N VAL A 60 -13.15 -7.00 23.68
CA VAL A 60 -12.32 -7.02 22.46
C VAL A 60 -12.45 -5.70 21.71
N ILE A 61 -11.33 -5.23 21.16
CA ILE A 61 -11.23 -4.07 20.30
C ILE A 61 -10.72 -4.52 18.94
N PHE A 62 -11.30 -3.97 17.88
CA PHE A 62 -10.86 -4.16 16.51
C PHE A 62 -10.16 -2.89 16.04
N LEU A 63 -8.97 -3.05 15.48
CA LEU A 63 -8.25 -1.99 14.79
C LEU A 63 -8.16 -2.33 13.31
N THR A 64 -8.28 -1.32 12.46
CA THR A 64 -7.92 -1.42 11.05
C THR A 64 -6.68 -0.55 10.83
N LEU A 65 -5.58 -1.19 10.43
CA LEU A 65 -4.37 -0.51 10.01
C LEU A 65 -4.31 -0.44 8.49
N GLU A 66 -3.65 0.56 7.94
CA GLU A 66 -3.40 0.69 6.50
C GLU A 66 -1.92 0.95 6.24
N ASP A 67 -1.38 0.22 5.26
CA ASP A 67 -0.11 0.52 4.61
C ASP A 67 -0.36 0.78 3.12
N GLU A 68 0.68 1.12 2.36
CA GLU A 68 0.58 1.41 0.93
C GLU A 68 0.07 0.22 0.08
N THR A 69 0.08 -0.99 0.64
CA THR A 69 -0.33 -2.22 -0.03
C THR A 69 -1.74 -2.67 0.34
N GLY A 70 -2.36 -2.07 1.37
CA GLY A 70 -3.74 -2.33 1.75
C GLY A 70 -4.00 -2.27 3.26
N VAL A 71 -5.07 -2.93 3.68
CA VAL A 71 -5.55 -2.89 5.07
C VAL A 71 -5.24 -4.16 5.84
N VAL A 72 -4.99 -4.01 7.15
CA VAL A 72 -4.77 -5.10 8.10
C VAL A 72 -5.79 -5.01 9.23
N ASN A 73 -6.56 -6.09 9.41
CA ASN A 73 -7.50 -6.20 10.51
C ASN A 73 -6.78 -6.78 11.74
N VAL A 74 -6.77 -6.03 12.83
CA VAL A 74 -6.13 -6.41 14.09
C VAL A 74 -7.19 -6.62 15.17
N VAL A 75 -7.06 -7.73 15.89
CA VAL A 75 -7.93 -8.08 17.03
C VAL A 75 -7.14 -7.91 18.32
N VAL A 76 -7.59 -7.00 19.18
CA VAL A 76 -6.99 -6.72 20.48
C VAL A 76 -7.89 -7.28 21.58
N ARG A 77 -7.43 -8.32 22.26
CA ARG A 77 -8.15 -8.92 23.40
C ARG A 77 -8.06 -8.02 24.64
N ALA A 78 -9.04 -8.12 25.54
CA ALA A 78 -9.14 -7.26 26.73
C ALA A 78 -7.82 -7.15 27.52
N GLY A 79 -7.16 -8.26 27.84
CA GLY A 79 -5.89 -8.24 28.58
C GLY A 79 -4.71 -7.61 27.82
N ILE A 80 -4.73 -7.61 26.49
CA ILE A 80 -3.74 -6.91 25.67
C ILE A 80 -4.06 -5.41 25.65
N TYR A 81 -5.33 -5.05 25.50
CA TYR A 81 -5.77 -3.66 25.58
C TYR A 81 -5.44 -3.01 26.93
N GLU A 82 -5.64 -3.72 28.04
CA GLU A 82 -5.30 -3.21 29.37
C GLU A 82 -3.80 -2.89 29.49
N ARG A 83 -2.95 -3.70 28.86
CA ARG A 83 -1.49 -3.50 28.85
C ARG A 83 -1.05 -2.36 27.93
N PHE A 84 -1.64 -2.27 26.74
CA PHE A 84 -1.26 -1.33 25.69
C PHE A 84 -2.33 -0.25 25.46
N ARG A 85 -2.96 0.21 26.55
CA ARG A 85 -4.11 1.11 26.47
C ARG A 85 -3.74 2.43 25.78
N ARG A 86 -2.57 2.97 26.08
CA ARG A 86 -2.10 4.25 25.52
C ARG A 86 -1.94 4.14 24.01
N GLU A 87 -1.26 3.10 23.56
CA GLU A 87 -0.95 2.83 22.16
C GLU A 87 -2.24 2.60 21.36
N VAL A 88 -3.17 1.79 21.89
CA VAL A 88 -4.45 1.49 21.22
C VAL A 88 -5.34 2.73 21.12
N VAL A 89 -5.38 3.57 22.15
CA VAL A 89 -6.25 4.76 22.18
C VAL A 89 -5.66 5.92 21.36
N ALA A 90 -4.38 6.21 21.51
CA ALA A 90 -3.77 7.44 20.99
C ALA A 90 -2.88 7.25 19.76
N GLY A 91 -2.33 6.06 19.53
CA GLY A 91 -1.31 5.86 18.50
C GLY A 91 -1.88 6.01 17.08
N ARG A 92 -1.31 6.90 16.27
CA ARG A 92 -1.72 7.17 14.87
C ARG A 92 -1.05 6.23 13.87
N LEU A 93 0.20 5.84 14.16
CA LEU A 93 0.96 4.84 13.42
C LEU A 93 1.37 3.75 14.41
N LEU A 94 0.98 2.50 14.14
CA LEU A 94 1.24 1.39 15.05
C LEU A 94 2.05 0.31 14.34
N ARG A 95 2.98 -0.32 15.09
CA ARG A 95 3.45 -1.67 14.78
C ARG A 95 2.78 -2.64 15.72
N VAL A 96 2.15 -3.67 15.15
CA VAL A 96 1.50 -4.73 15.91
C VAL A 96 2.19 -6.03 15.61
N THR A 97 2.72 -6.67 16.65
CA THR A 97 3.19 -8.06 16.59
C THR A 97 2.12 -8.97 17.16
N GLY A 98 1.79 -10.02 16.41
CA GLY A 98 0.70 -10.90 16.78
C GLY A 98 0.68 -12.19 15.98
N ARG A 99 -0.39 -12.95 16.17
CA ARG A 99 -0.61 -14.22 15.46
C ARG A 99 -1.66 -14.06 14.38
N LEU A 100 -1.35 -14.56 13.21
CA LEU A 100 -2.27 -14.57 12.09
C LEU A 100 -3.40 -15.58 12.33
N GLN A 101 -4.63 -15.18 12.10
CA GLN A 101 -5.81 -16.04 12.12
C GLN A 101 -6.58 -15.86 10.80
N ARG A 102 -7.10 -16.96 10.28
CA ARG A 102 -7.90 -16.96 9.05
C ARG A 102 -9.31 -17.44 9.35
N GLU A 103 -10.28 -16.66 8.94
CA GLU A 103 -11.70 -17.02 8.99
C GLU A 103 -12.28 -16.85 7.58
N GLY A 104 -12.45 -17.97 6.88
CA GLY A 104 -12.82 -17.95 5.47
C GLY A 104 -11.79 -17.19 4.62
N LYS A 105 -12.20 -16.07 4.02
CA LYS A 105 -11.35 -15.19 3.19
C LYS A 105 -10.72 -14.04 3.97
N VAL A 106 -11.08 -13.86 5.24
CA VAL A 106 -10.62 -12.72 6.04
C VAL A 106 -9.41 -13.14 6.87
N VAL A 107 -8.37 -12.32 6.81
CA VAL A 107 -7.16 -12.47 7.63
C VAL A 107 -7.18 -11.44 8.76
N HIS A 108 -6.96 -11.93 9.98
CA HIS A 108 -6.83 -11.12 11.18
C HIS A 108 -5.46 -11.33 11.83
N VAL A 109 -4.92 -10.29 12.44
CA VAL A 109 -3.76 -10.39 13.34
C VAL A 109 -4.25 -10.24 14.77
N VAL A 110 -4.17 -11.30 15.57
CA VAL A 110 -4.46 -11.25 17.01
C VAL A 110 -3.24 -10.68 17.72
N ALA A 111 -3.39 -9.48 18.28
CA ALA A 111 -2.30 -8.73 18.88
C ALA A 111 -1.71 -9.45 20.11
N GLU A 112 -0.38 -9.42 20.20
CA GLU A 112 0.40 -9.84 21.37
C GLU A 112 1.22 -8.66 21.93
N GLU A 113 1.79 -7.84 21.05
CA GLU A 113 2.56 -6.63 21.36
C GLU A 113 2.13 -5.50 20.44
N ILE A 114 2.06 -4.28 20.98
CA ILE A 114 1.68 -3.07 20.24
C ILE A 114 2.69 -1.98 20.57
N GLU A 115 3.20 -1.34 19.53
CA GLU A 115 4.18 -0.26 19.63
C GLU A 115 3.66 0.99 18.91
N ASP A 116 3.71 2.13 19.60
CA ASP A 116 3.36 3.42 19.04
C ASP A 116 4.54 4.02 18.27
N LEU A 117 4.38 4.10 16.95
CA LEU A 117 5.34 4.68 16.02
C LEU A 117 4.96 6.10 15.60
N SER A 118 3.97 6.73 16.26
CA SER A 118 3.49 8.07 15.89
C SER A 118 4.58 9.15 15.87
N HIS A 119 5.65 8.96 16.64
CA HIS A 119 6.82 9.85 16.63
C HIS A 119 7.51 9.91 15.25
N LEU A 120 7.40 8.87 14.42
CA LEU A 120 7.92 8.87 13.05
C LEU A 120 7.09 9.78 12.14
N LEU A 121 5.79 9.93 12.41
CA LEU A 121 4.96 10.91 11.70
C LEU A 121 5.34 12.32 12.13
N ASP A 122 5.62 12.52 13.42
CA ASP A 122 6.05 13.82 13.91
C ASP A 122 7.37 14.23 13.26
N SER A 123 8.33 13.31 13.07
CA SER A 123 9.60 13.66 12.38
C SER A 123 9.40 14.18 10.95
N LEU A 124 8.37 13.73 10.22
CA LEU A 124 8.09 14.24 8.87
C LEU A 124 7.66 15.71 8.87
N LEU A 125 7.06 16.19 9.97
CA LEU A 125 6.62 17.58 10.10
C LEU A 125 7.76 18.52 10.53
N HIS A 126 8.84 17.98 11.08
CA HIS A 126 9.99 18.75 11.54
C HIS A 126 11.14 18.76 10.52
N ASP A 127 11.07 17.93 9.47
CA ASP A 127 12.01 17.91 8.33
C ASP A 127 11.68 18.99 7.27
N GLU A 128 11.17 20.13 7.71
CA GLU A 128 11.14 21.40 6.96
C GLU A 128 12.56 22.01 6.88
N ALA A 129 13.55 21.17 6.56
CA ALA A 129 14.80 21.54 5.93
C ALA A 129 15.01 20.78 4.61
N CYS A 130 14.05 19.98 4.15
CA CYS A 130 13.88 19.76 2.72
C CYS A 130 13.30 21.02 2.11
N THR A 131 14.18 21.94 1.70
CA THR A 131 13.85 22.95 0.70
C THR A 131 13.24 22.22 -0.49
N LEU A 132 11.92 22.16 -0.56
CA LEU A 132 11.25 21.86 -1.81
C LEU A 132 11.85 22.87 -2.80
N PRO A 133 12.46 22.43 -3.92
CA PRO A 133 12.80 23.38 -4.96
C PRO A 133 11.52 24.19 -5.23
N PRO A 134 11.62 25.52 -5.39
CA PRO A 134 10.45 26.34 -5.64
C PRO A 134 9.63 25.64 -6.72
N PRO A 135 8.28 25.58 -6.59
CA PRO A 135 7.46 25.01 -7.64
C PRO A 135 7.95 25.63 -8.94
N HIS A 136 8.32 24.78 -9.90
CA HIS A 136 8.66 25.24 -11.24
C HIS A 136 7.35 25.77 -11.84
N ASP A 137 6.97 26.99 -11.45
CA ASP A 137 6.15 27.89 -12.24
C ASP A 137 7.03 28.35 -13.41
N GLU A 138 7.53 27.40 -14.20
CA GLU A 138 7.85 27.73 -15.58
C GLU A 138 6.49 27.83 -16.26
N PRO A 139 6.03 29.03 -16.68
CA PRO A 139 4.93 29.08 -17.61
C PRO A 139 5.37 28.28 -18.83
N ALA A 140 4.77 27.11 -19.02
CA ALA A 140 4.86 26.40 -20.28
C ALA A 140 4.49 27.41 -21.36
N GLU A 141 5.48 27.92 -22.06
CA GLU A 141 5.34 28.79 -23.20
C GLU A 141 4.60 27.96 -24.24
N ARG A 142 3.26 28.03 -24.19
CA ARG A 142 2.41 27.41 -25.18
C ARG A 142 2.82 28.04 -26.50
N PRO A 143 3.28 27.27 -27.49
CA PRO A 143 3.56 27.85 -28.80
C PRO A 143 2.28 28.53 -29.29
N PRO A 144 2.37 29.74 -29.87
CA PRO A 144 1.19 30.44 -30.32
C PRO A 144 0.46 29.55 -31.35
N HIS A 145 -0.78 29.19 -31.03
CA HIS A 145 -1.69 28.64 -32.01
C HIS A 145 -2.14 29.80 -32.91
N ASP A 146 -1.43 30.00 -34.01
CA ASP A 146 -1.85 30.92 -35.08
C ASP A 146 -3.12 30.37 -35.75
N LEU A 147 -4.29 30.75 -35.22
CA LEU A 147 -5.61 30.42 -35.78
C LEU A 147 -6.13 31.48 -36.76
N GLU A 148 -5.44 32.60 -36.99
CA GLU A 148 -5.94 33.69 -37.84
C GLU A 148 -5.00 34.07 -39.01
N ALA A 149 -4.79 33.14 -39.95
CA ALA A 149 -4.19 33.48 -41.26
C ALA A 149 -4.76 32.63 -42.42
N ARG A 150 -6.05 32.28 -42.38
CA ARG A 150 -6.74 31.62 -43.50
C ARG A 150 -8.08 32.27 -43.86
N VAL A 151 -8.15 33.60 -43.91
CA VAL A 151 -9.20 34.29 -44.69
C VAL A 151 -8.64 35.61 -45.25
N ALA A 152 -8.82 35.78 -46.56
CA ALA A 152 -8.58 36.97 -47.39
C ALA A 152 -7.11 37.34 -47.67
N ALA A 153 -6.70 37.72 -48.87
CA ALA A 153 -7.24 37.68 -50.22
C ALA A 153 -6.06 38.14 -51.08
N ASP A 154 -5.82 37.48 -52.20
CA ASP A 154 -4.85 37.86 -53.23
C ASP A 154 -5.41 39.01 -54.08
N PRO A 155 -4.71 40.14 -54.22
CA PRO A 155 -4.98 41.09 -55.29
C PRO A 155 -3.69 41.47 -56.03
N ALA A 156 -3.53 40.95 -57.25
CA ALA A 156 -3.27 41.69 -58.49
C ALA A 156 -2.10 41.16 -59.34
N ARG A 157 -2.45 40.61 -60.51
CA ARG A 157 -1.80 40.82 -61.83
C ARG A 157 -2.75 40.24 -62.90
N VAL A 158 -3.57 41.08 -63.55
CA VAL A 158 -3.31 41.78 -64.83
C VAL A 158 -2.87 40.84 -65.96
N GLY A 159 -3.73 40.73 -66.98
CA GLY A 159 -3.30 40.71 -68.38
C GLY A 159 -3.58 39.46 -69.21
N ASP A 160 -4.59 39.60 -70.08
CA ASP A 160 -4.68 39.10 -71.45
C ASP A 160 -4.98 37.62 -71.77
N GLY A 161 -5.98 37.44 -72.63
CA GLY A 161 -6.05 36.30 -73.56
C GLY A 161 -7.41 35.65 -73.71
N LEU A 162 -8.31 36.24 -74.50
CA LEU A 162 -9.43 35.50 -75.11
C LEU A 162 -8.87 34.34 -75.97
N PRO A 163 -9.62 33.22 -76.09
CA PRO A 163 -10.27 32.99 -77.38
C PRO A 163 -11.72 32.51 -77.27
N ARG A 164 -12.48 32.87 -78.32
CA ARG A 164 -13.86 32.45 -78.61
C ARG A 164 -13.94 30.95 -78.90
N ALA A 165 -15.07 30.36 -78.51
CA ALA A 165 -15.54 29.08 -79.02
C ALA A 165 -16.03 29.20 -80.48
N ALA A 166 -15.54 28.28 -81.33
CA ALA A 166 -16.28 27.55 -82.36
C ALA A 166 -15.36 26.47 -82.95
#